data_AF-A0A524M7W3-F1
#
_entry.id   AF-A0A524M7W3-F1
#
_cell.length_a   1.000
_cell.length_b   1.000
_cell.length_c   1.000
_cell.angle_alpha   90.00
_cell.angle_beta   90.00
_cell.angle_gamma   90.00
#
_symmetry.space_group_name_H-M   'P 1'
#
loop_
_entity.id
_entity.type
_entity.pdbx_description
1 polymer ?
#
loop_
_entity_poly.entity_id
_entity_poly.type
_entity_poly.pdbx_seq_one_letter_code
_entity_poly.pdbx_strand_id
1 'polypeptide(L)'
;MTEKTLHIMLVDDNVSMSNMLARILILKGIKVTVAGGGREALDIAKAVTDIDIVFMDIKMPDINGVETFKQMKSLLPRTSVVMITAYAVEDLIQEALREGAYGILHKPVDFDKLFSVIEKIRHHTENGTILIVDDDSNINATFSKILREKGYEVATASTGEEAIILAKDKVFDIIFLDMILPGLDGFGTYMALRAIDPAFAAIVITGHAGEIPDRIEQMLMNSAYTCLQKPVDFAVLFGIIDELIENKRANTIAMEG
;
A
#
# COMPACT_ATOMS: atom_id res chain seq x y z
N MET A 1 -16.90 4.26 17.67
CA MET A 1 -15.53 4.81 17.62
C MET A 1 -15.53 5.83 16.50
N THR A 2 -15.23 7.09 16.77
CA THR A 2 -15.10 8.13 15.73
C THR A 2 -13.92 7.76 14.84
N GLU A 3 -14.13 7.63 13.53
CA GLU A 3 -13.03 7.43 12.58
C GLU A 3 -11.97 8.52 12.80
N LYS A 4 -10.69 8.11 12.93
CA LYS A 4 -9.57 9.05 13.00
C LYS A 4 -9.56 9.84 11.69
N THR A 5 -9.77 11.15 11.78
CA THR A 5 -9.66 12.04 10.62
C THR A 5 -8.21 12.06 10.13
N LEU A 6 -7.98 11.62 8.90
CA LEU A 6 -6.65 11.62 8.28
C LEU A 6 -6.10 13.06 8.20
N HIS A 7 -4.84 13.25 8.56
CA HIS A 7 -4.15 14.53 8.43
C HIS A 7 -3.05 14.46 7.36
N ILE A 8 -3.22 15.27 6.31
CA ILE A 8 -2.28 15.40 5.21
C ILE A 8 -1.57 16.75 5.25
N MET A 9 -0.26 16.77 5.02
CA MET A 9 0.51 17.98 4.73
C MET A 9 0.83 18.07 3.24
N LEU A 10 0.59 19.23 2.63
CA LEU A 10 1.00 19.56 1.26
C LEU A 10 2.15 20.56 1.31
N VAL A 11 3.28 20.24 0.70
CA VAL A 11 4.49 21.06 0.69
C VAL A 11 4.86 21.38 -0.75
N ASP A 12 4.71 22.64 -1.14
CA ASP A 12 5.00 23.13 -2.49
C ASP A 12 5.21 24.64 -2.43
N ASP A 13 6.23 25.17 -3.12
CA ASP A 13 6.45 26.62 -3.21
C ASP A 13 5.36 27.32 -4.03
N ASN A 14 4.64 26.57 -4.87
CA ASN A 14 3.39 27.02 -5.47
C ASN A 14 2.22 26.86 -4.50
N VAL A 15 2.14 27.79 -3.55
CA VAL A 15 1.07 27.86 -2.54
C VAL A 15 -0.34 27.90 -3.16
N SER A 16 -0.49 28.44 -4.38
CA SER A 16 -1.79 28.45 -5.08
C SER A 16 -2.24 27.04 -5.47
N MET A 17 -1.33 26.20 -5.97
CA MET A 17 -1.59 24.80 -6.30
C MET A 17 -1.91 23.98 -5.04
N SER A 18 -1.10 24.14 -3.98
CA SER A 18 -1.35 23.46 -2.70
C SER A 18 -2.70 23.83 -2.10
N ASN A 19 -3.11 25.10 -2.15
CA ASN A 19 -4.42 25.51 -1.67
C ASN A 19 -5.58 24.94 -2.52
N MET A 20 -5.39 24.78 -3.83
CA MET A 20 -6.38 24.14 -4.69
C MET A 20 -6.57 22.67 -4.32
N LEU A 21 -5.47 21.92 -4.18
CA LEU A 21 -5.47 20.52 -3.73
C LEU A 21 -6.06 20.40 -2.32
N ALA A 22 -5.68 21.27 -1.40
CA ALA A 22 -6.19 21.28 -0.03
C ALA A 22 -7.71 21.42 0.01
N ARG A 23 -8.30 22.31 -0.78
CA ARG A 23 -9.77 22.46 -0.85
C ARG A 23 -10.47 21.17 -1.26
N ILE A 24 -9.92 20.45 -2.24
CA ILE A 24 -10.50 19.18 -2.72
C ILE A 24 -10.42 18.11 -1.64
N LEU A 25 -9.30 18.00 -0.94
CA LEU A 25 -9.11 17.05 0.16
C LEU A 25 -9.99 17.39 1.38
N ILE A 26 -10.12 18.66 1.74
CA ILE A 26 -11.00 19.11 2.83
C ILE A 26 -12.46 18.77 2.53
N LEU A 27 -12.92 18.93 1.28
CA LEU A 27 -14.28 18.51 0.87
C LEU A 27 -14.52 17.00 1.02
N LYS A 28 -13.47 16.18 1.05
CA LYS A 28 -13.52 14.75 1.32
C LYS A 28 -13.40 14.41 2.83
N GLY A 29 -13.41 15.42 3.70
CA GLY A 29 -13.33 15.24 5.15
C GLY A 29 -11.91 15.03 5.68
N ILE A 30 -10.87 15.31 4.89
CA ILE A 30 -9.47 15.17 5.28
C ILE A 30 -8.98 16.47 5.94
N LYS A 31 -8.25 16.36 7.06
CA LYS A 31 -7.56 17.50 7.69
C LYS A 31 -6.31 17.82 6.85
N VAL A 32 -6.15 19.07 6.42
CA VAL A 32 -5.01 19.46 5.56
C VAL A 32 -4.22 20.60 6.18
N THR A 33 -2.89 20.50 6.12
CA THR A 33 -1.97 21.60 6.39
C THR A 33 -1.15 21.89 5.14
N VAL A 34 -0.92 23.17 4.84
CA VAL A 34 -0.11 23.59 3.69
C VAL A 34 1.16 24.24 4.20
N ALA A 35 2.29 23.92 3.57
CA ALA A 35 3.57 24.60 3.74
C ALA A 35 4.06 25.08 2.37
N GLY A 36 4.56 26.31 2.30
CA GLY A 36 5.09 26.95 1.10
C GLY A 36 6.56 26.63 0.80
N GLY A 37 7.17 25.66 1.50
CA GLY A 37 8.59 25.34 1.36
C GLY A 37 9.08 24.36 2.43
N GLY A 38 10.31 23.89 2.26
CA GLY A 38 10.89 22.87 3.13
C GLY A 38 11.06 23.32 4.58
N ARG A 39 11.49 24.56 4.80
CA ARG A 39 11.67 25.12 6.16
C ARG A 39 10.36 25.21 6.92
N GLU A 40 9.32 25.74 6.27
CA GLU A 40 8.00 25.87 6.87
C GLU A 40 7.43 24.49 7.22
N ALA A 41 7.61 23.50 6.33
CA ALA A 41 7.19 22.13 6.57
C ALA A 41 7.86 21.52 7.80
N LEU A 42 9.18 21.72 7.97
CA LEU A 42 9.93 21.26 9.14
C LEU A 42 9.52 21.97 10.43
N ASP A 43 9.23 23.27 10.38
CA ASP A 43 8.76 24.01 11.55
C ASP A 43 7.36 23.56 11.98
N ILE A 44 6.48 23.25 11.02
CA ILE A 44 5.19 22.63 11.31
C ILE A 44 5.38 21.22 11.89
N ALA A 45 6.27 20.39 11.31
CA ALA A 45 6.54 19.03 11.78
C ALA A 45 7.07 18.97 13.21
N LYS A 46 7.73 20.04 13.71
CA LYS A 46 8.13 20.16 15.12
C LYS A 46 6.96 20.43 16.06
N ALA A 47 5.91 21.11 15.58
CA ALA A 47 4.77 21.54 16.38
C ALA A 47 3.56 20.60 16.27
N VAL A 48 3.43 19.89 15.15
CA VAL A 48 2.28 19.07 14.78
C VAL A 48 2.78 17.67 14.48
N THR A 49 2.47 16.72 15.35
CA THR A 49 2.98 15.34 15.27
C THR A 49 1.95 14.34 14.74
N ASP A 50 0.69 14.77 14.54
CA ASP A 50 -0.41 13.92 14.08
C ASP A 50 -0.58 13.90 12.56
N ILE A 51 0.48 14.18 11.79
CA ILE A 51 0.47 14.16 10.32
C ILE A 51 0.66 12.72 9.84
N ASP A 52 -0.30 12.20 9.09
CA ASP A 52 -0.25 10.83 8.57
C ASP A 52 0.48 10.75 7.22
N ILE A 53 0.27 11.73 6.34
CA ILE A 53 0.82 11.77 4.98
C ILE A 53 1.40 13.14 4.65
N VAL A 54 2.56 13.19 4.00
CA VAL A 54 3.13 14.41 3.42
C VAL A 54 3.27 14.24 1.92
N PHE A 55 2.66 15.13 1.15
CA PHE A 55 2.95 15.28 -0.28
C PHE A 55 3.95 16.42 -0.45
N MET A 56 5.14 16.12 -0.99
CA MET A 56 6.28 17.03 -0.96
C MET A 56 6.83 17.31 -2.35
N ASP A 57 6.84 18.57 -2.77
CA ASP A 57 7.53 18.95 -3.99
C ASP A 57 9.05 18.80 -3.85
N ILE A 58 9.70 18.26 -4.89
CA ILE A 58 11.15 18.09 -4.90
C ILE A 58 11.87 19.43 -5.09
N LYS A 59 11.39 20.31 -5.98
CA LYS A 59 12.07 21.53 -6.41
C LYS A 59 11.51 22.74 -5.68
N MET A 60 12.03 22.96 -4.48
CA MET A 60 11.76 24.16 -3.68
C MET A 60 12.98 25.08 -3.60
N PRO A 61 12.79 26.41 -3.52
CA PRO A 61 13.88 27.40 -3.56
C PRO A 61 14.72 27.46 -2.28
N ASP A 62 14.22 26.97 -1.15
CA ASP A 62 14.90 27.04 0.15
C ASP A 62 15.72 25.78 0.47
N ILE A 63 15.04 24.72 0.92
CA ILE A 63 15.58 23.38 1.15
C ILE A 63 14.80 22.50 0.17
N ASN A 64 15.49 21.71 -0.65
CA ASN A 64 14.81 20.84 -1.59
C ASN A 64 13.98 19.77 -0.86
N GLY A 65 13.02 19.15 -1.55
CA GLY A 65 12.12 18.17 -0.95
C GLY A 65 12.83 16.93 -0.40
N VAL A 66 13.89 16.46 -1.05
CA VAL A 66 14.63 15.28 -0.59
C VAL A 66 15.31 15.54 0.76
N GLU A 67 16.01 16.66 0.88
CA GLU A 67 16.67 17.08 2.13
C GLU A 67 15.63 17.38 3.23
N THR A 68 14.52 18.01 2.86
CA THR A 68 13.39 18.25 3.78
C THR A 68 12.86 16.92 4.33
N PHE A 69 12.68 15.92 3.46
CA PHE A 69 12.23 14.60 3.86
C PHE A 69 13.21 13.90 4.82
N LYS A 70 14.52 13.94 4.54
CA LYS A 70 15.55 13.36 5.43
C LYS A 70 15.45 13.91 6.85
N GLN A 71 15.30 15.22 6.99
CA GLN A 71 15.17 15.87 8.30
C GLN A 71 13.81 15.59 8.94
N MET A 72 12.74 15.52 8.14
CA MET A 72 11.39 15.27 8.62
C MET A 72 11.23 13.86 9.20
N LYS A 73 11.95 12.85 8.71
CA LYS A 73 11.93 11.48 9.25
C LYS A 73 12.23 11.42 10.75
N SER A 74 13.17 12.24 11.24
CA SER A 74 13.50 12.28 12.67
C SER A 74 12.42 12.96 13.52
N LEU A 75 11.64 13.86 12.92
CA LEU A 75 10.55 14.58 13.59
C LEU A 75 9.25 13.77 13.59
N LEU A 76 8.99 13.07 12.49
CA LEU A 76 7.74 12.37 12.19
C LEU A 76 8.01 10.95 11.66
N PRO A 77 8.49 10.01 12.51
CA PRO A 77 8.94 8.69 12.06
C PRO A 77 7.82 7.77 11.56
N ARG A 78 6.55 8.12 11.79
CA ARG A 78 5.37 7.34 11.37
C ARG A 78 4.67 7.91 10.14
N THR A 79 5.14 9.04 9.62
CA THR A 79 4.49 9.74 8.51
C THR A 79 4.97 9.18 7.17
N SER A 80 4.04 8.90 6.27
CA SER A 80 4.38 8.50 4.90
C SER A 80 4.63 9.73 4.04
N VAL A 81 5.76 9.79 3.34
CA VAL A 81 6.12 10.91 2.46
C VAL A 81 6.04 10.49 1.00
N VAL A 82 5.25 11.21 0.21
CA VAL A 82 5.09 11.00 -1.23
C VAL A 82 5.68 12.21 -1.95
N MET A 83 6.64 11.97 -2.83
CA MET A 83 7.26 13.05 -3.60
C MET A 83 6.37 13.47 -4.77
N ILE A 84 6.30 14.76 -5.02
CA ILE A 84 5.63 15.36 -6.18
C ILE A 84 6.71 16.06 -7.03
N THR A 85 6.71 15.84 -8.34
CA THR A 85 7.70 16.48 -9.22
C THR A 85 7.20 16.75 -10.64
N ALA A 86 7.58 17.90 -11.21
CA ALA A 86 7.30 18.26 -12.60
C ALA A 86 8.39 17.78 -13.60
N TYR A 87 9.60 17.53 -13.12
CA TYR A 87 10.73 17.12 -13.96
C TYR A 87 11.51 16.02 -13.25
N ALA A 88 11.67 14.88 -13.92
CA ALA A 88 12.53 13.80 -13.47
C ALA A 88 13.98 14.27 -13.47
N VAL A 89 14.46 14.75 -12.33
CA VAL A 89 15.89 14.65 -12.01
C VAL A 89 16.02 13.26 -11.43
N GLU A 90 16.43 12.32 -12.29
CA GLU A 90 16.45 10.89 -11.98
C GLU A 90 17.24 10.63 -10.69
N ASP A 91 18.36 11.32 -10.49
CA ASP A 91 19.18 11.21 -9.28
C ASP A 91 18.44 11.59 -7.98
N LEU A 92 17.65 12.67 -7.98
CA LEU A 92 16.89 13.11 -6.79
C LEU A 92 15.68 12.20 -6.52
N ILE A 93 15.09 11.64 -7.57
CA ILE A 93 14.04 10.63 -7.47
C ILE A 93 14.62 9.36 -6.83
N GLN A 94 15.73 8.87 -7.37
CA GLN A 94 16.42 7.70 -6.82
C GLN A 94 16.91 7.96 -5.41
N GLU A 95 17.35 9.18 -5.08
CA GLU A 95 17.71 9.56 -3.72
C GLU A 95 16.49 9.60 -2.79
N ALA A 96 15.37 10.18 -3.21
CA ALA A 96 14.15 10.21 -2.41
C ALA A 96 13.61 8.81 -2.13
N LEU A 97 13.60 7.97 -3.17
CA LEU A 97 13.29 6.56 -3.03
C LEU A 97 14.24 5.96 -2.02
N ARG A 98 15.58 6.15 -2.18
CA ARG A 98 16.70 5.85 -1.26
C ARG A 98 16.58 6.22 0.19
N GLU A 99 15.66 7.11 0.50
CA GLU A 99 15.47 7.60 1.85
C GLU A 99 14.12 7.14 2.43
N GLY A 100 13.32 6.36 1.70
CA GLY A 100 12.06 5.77 2.15
C GLY A 100 10.83 6.55 1.78
N ALA A 101 10.88 7.33 0.69
CA ALA A 101 9.67 7.93 0.16
C ALA A 101 8.70 6.82 -0.25
N TYR A 102 7.45 6.91 0.20
CA TYR A 102 6.40 5.94 -0.09
C TYR A 102 6.16 5.77 -1.59
N GLY A 103 6.31 6.86 -2.34
CA GLY A 103 6.16 6.84 -3.79
C GLY A 103 6.31 8.21 -4.41
N ILE A 104 6.09 8.28 -5.72
CA ILE A 104 6.26 9.47 -6.53
C ILE A 104 5.02 9.73 -7.36
N LEU A 105 4.54 10.97 -7.33
CA LEU A 105 3.54 11.49 -8.22
C LEU A 105 4.15 12.54 -9.14
N HIS A 106 3.76 12.50 -10.42
CA HIS A 106 4.21 13.49 -11.39
C HIS A 106 3.22 14.64 -11.48
N LYS A 107 3.72 15.87 -11.66
CA LYS A 107 2.91 17.03 -12.04
C LYS A 107 2.63 16.96 -13.55
N PRO A 108 1.42 17.30 -14.02
CA PRO A 108 0.26 17.69 -13.22
C PRO A 108 -0.29 16.51 -12.41
N VAL A 109 -0.64 16.77 -11.14
CA VAL A 109 -1.09 15.72 -10.22
C VAL A 109 -2.45 15.19 -10.67
N ASP A 110 -2.47 13.92 -11.03
CA ASP A 110 -3.69 13.16 -11.31
C ASP A 110 -4.42 12.86 -10.00
N PHE A 111 -5.67 13.31 -9.88
CA PHE A 111 -6.47 13.14 -8.67
C PHE A 111 -6.78 11.69 -8.36
N ASP A 112 -7.07 10.86 -9.37
CA ASP A 112 -7.38 9.44 -9.15
C ASP A 112 -6.15 8.71 -8.60
N LYS A 113 -4.96 9.04 -9.12
CA LYS A 113 -3.69 8.52 -8.59
C LYS A 113 -3.41 9.03 -7.18
N LEU A 114 -3.62 10.31 -6.91
CA LEU A 114 -3.42 10.89 -5.58
C LEU A 114 -4.34 10.23 -4.55
N PHE A 115 -5.63 10.07 -4.85
CA PHE A 115 -6.56 9.38 -3.97
C PHE A 115 -6.22 7.90 -3.82
N SER A 116 -5.80 7.23 -4.88
CA SER A 116 -5.31 5.84 -4.79
C SER A 116 -4.13 5.72 -3.82
N VAL A 117 -3.16 6.63 -3.88
CA VAL A 117 -2.02 6.66 -2.93
C VAL A 117 -2.48 6.93 -1.50
N ILE A 118 -3.40 7.88 -1.30
CA ILE A 118 -3.97 8.17 0.03
C ILE A 118 -4.65 6.93 0.60
N GLU A 119 -5.52 6.27 -0.17
CA GLU A 119 -6.23 5.07 0.29
C GLU A 119 -5.25 3.93 0.55
N LYS A 120 -4.22 3.75 -0.27
CA LYS A 120 -3.16 2.76 -0.02
C LYS A 120 -2.43 3.03 1.31
N ILE A 121 -2.10 4.28 1.62
CA ILE A 121 -1.45 4.65 2.88
C ILE A 121 -2.44 4.53 4.07
N ARG A 122 -3.71 4.92 3.89
CA ARG A 122 -4.76 4.78 4.93
C ARG A 122 -5.03 3.33 5.31
N HIS A 123 -5.03 2.45 4.32
CA HIS A 123 -5.29 1.02 4.48
C HIS A 123 -4.04 0.21 4.80
N HIS A 124 -2.86 0.84 4.82
CA HIS A 124 -1.70 0.29 5.52
C HIS A 124 -1.98 0.35 7.02
N THR A 125 -2.62 -0.70 7.54
CA THR A 125 -2.56 -0.97 8.98
C THR A 125 -1.13 -1.33 9.35
N GLU A 126 -0.72 -1.11 10.61
CA GLU A 126 0.64 -1.49 11.07
C GLU A 126 0.98 -2.96 10.76
N ASN A 127 -0.04 -3.81 10.55
CA ASN A 127 0.11 -5.24 10.26
C ASN A 127 -0.30 -5.66 8.83
N GLY A 128 -0.96 -4.83 8.02
CA GLY A 128 -1.38 -5.17 6.65
C GLY A 128 -2.82 -5.71 6.49
N THR A 129 -3.33 -5.65 5.25
CA THR A 129 -4.69 -6.08 4.87
C THR A 129 -4.63 -7.35 4.03
N ILE A 130 -5.43 -8.36 4.40
CA ILE A 130 -5.46 -9.67 3.77
C ILE A 130 -6.87 -9.95 3.20
N LEU A 131 -6.93 -10.42 1.96
CA LEU A 131 -8.14 -11.03 1.39
C LEU A 131 -7.97 -12.55 1.37
N ILE A 132 -8.94 -13.29 1.92
CA ILE A 132 -8.99 -14.75 1.80
C ILE A 132 -10.05 -15.12 0.77
N VAL A 133 -9.67 -15.89 -0.24
CA VAL A 133 -10.55 -16.36 -1.31
C VAL A 133 -10.59 -17.89 -1.27
N ASP A 134 -11.65 -18.43 -0.68
CA ASP A 134 -11.84 -19.86 -0.44
C ASP A 134 -13.34 -20.15 -0.34
N ASP A 135 -13.84 -21.18 -1.01
CA ASP A 135 -15.25 -21.56 -0.95
C ASP A 135 -15.63 -22.30 0.34
N ASP A 136 -14.64 -22.80 1.10
CA ASP A 136 -14.85 -23.41 2.41
C ASP A 136 -15.01 -22.33 3.50
N SER A 137 -16.26 -22.10 3.89
CA SER A 137 -16.63 -21.19 4.97
C SER A 137 -15.92 -21.47 6.32
N ASN A 138 -15.53 -22.72 6.60
CA ASN A 138 -14.81 -23.06 7.84
C ASN A 138 -13.35 -22.61 7.77
N ILE A 139 -12.71 -22.75 6.60
CA ILE A 139 -11.35 -22.26 6.38
C ILE A 139 -11.35 -20.73 6.51
N ASN A 140 -12.27 -20.05 5.83
CA ASN A 140 -12.43 -18.59 5.94
C ASN A 140 -12.61 -18.13 7.39
N ALA A 141 -13.48 -18.78 8.15
CA ALA A 141 -13.72 -18.43 9.55
C ALA A 141 -12.48 -18.65 10.43
N THR A 142 -11.79 -19.77 10.24
CA THR A 142 -10.60 -20.14 11.02
C THR A 142 -9.44 -19.16 10.75
N PHE A 143 -9.13 -18.94 9.47
CA PHE A 143 -8.08 -18.01 9.06
C PHE A 143 -8.39 -16.58 9.49
N SER A 144 -9.63 -16.12 9.24
CA SER A 144 -10.05 -14.77 9.65
C SER A 144 -9.87 -14.53 11.14
N LYS A 145 -10.24 -15.51 11.98
CA LYS A 145 -10.07 -15.40 13.43
C LYS A 145 -8.59 -15.26 13.80
N ILE A 146 -7.76 -16.18 13.32
CA ILE A 146 -6.33 -16.26 13.66
C ILE A 146 -5.57 -15.01 13.19
N LEU A 147 -5.83 -14.55 11.96
CA LEU A 147 -5.18 -13.36 11.40
C LEU A 147 -5.66 -12.08 12.10
N ARG A 148 -6.95 -11.95 12.41
CA ARG A 148 -7.45 -10.78 13.17
C ARG A 148 -6.89 -10.74 14.60
N GLU A 149 -6.72 -11.88 15.25
CA GLU A 149 -6.04 -11.97 16.56
C GLU A 149 -4.58 -11.49 16.51
N LYS A 150 -3.93 -11.62 15.35
CA LYS A 150 -2.60 -11.07 15.06
C LYS A 150 -2.60 -9.61 14.58
N GLY A 151 -3.77 -8.99 14.47
CA GLY A 151 -3.94 -7.58 14.14
C GLY A 151 -4.02 -7.26 12.64
N TYR A 152 -4.09 -8.26 11.76
CA TYR A 152 -4.36 -8.02 10.34
C TYR A 152 -5.81 -7.58 10.11
N GLU A 153 -6.03 -6.70 9.15
CA GLU A 153 -7.37 -6.51 8.59
C GLU A 153 -7.68 -7.63 7.62
N VAL A 154 -8.84 -8.27 7.76
CA VAL A 154 -9.19 -9.44 6.95
C VAL A 154 -10.56 -9.28 6.31
N ALA A 155 -10.60 -9.42 4.99
CA ALA A 155 -11.81 -9.67 4.22
C ALA A 155 -11.83 -11.11 3.70
N THR A 156 -13.01 -11.62 3.38
CA THR A 156 -13.23 -12.97 2.86
C THR A 156 -14.10 -12.91 1.62
N ALA A 157 -13.83 -13.77 0.65
CA ALA A 157 -14.66 -14.03 -0.51
C ALA A 157 -14.80 -15.55 -0.70
N SER A 158 -15.98 -16.01 -1.09
CA SER A 158 -16.25 -17.43 -1.39
C SER A 158 -16.18 -17.77 -2.87
N THR A 159 -15.98 -16.76 -3.72
CA THR A 159 -15.85 -16.90 -5.18
C THR A 159 -14.83 -15.91 -5.73
N GLY A 160 -14.29 -16.20 -6.92
CA GLY A 160 -13.41 -15.27 -7.62
C GLY A 160 -14.08 -13.94 -7.96
N GLU A 161 -15.37 -13.98 -8.31
CA GLU A 161 -16.16 -12.81 -8.65
C GLU A 161 -16.36 -11.88 -7.45
N GLU A 162 -16.64 -12.42 -6.27
CA GLU A 162 -16.74 -11.65 -5.03
C GLU A 162 -15.40 -11.00 -4.67
N ALA A 163 -14.29 -11.74 -4.81
CA ALA A 163 -12.95 -11.22 -4.59
C ALA A 163 -12.65 -10.01 -5.50
N ILE A 164 -13.02 -10.11 -6.79
CA ILE A 164 -12.85 -9.03 -7.77
C ILE A 164 -13.70 -7.81 -7.41
N ILE A 165 -14.93 -8.00 -6.91
CA ILE A 165 -15.78 -6.89 -6.46
C ILE A 165 -15.11 -6.17 -5.29
N LEU A 166 -14.65 -6.92 -4.28
CA LEU A 166 -13.97 -6.35 -3.12
C LEU A 166 -12.69 -5.60 -3.51
N ALA A 167 -11.89 -6.15 -4.43
CA ALA A 167 -10.64 -5.55 -4.87
C ALA A 167 -10.79 -4.25 -5.66
N LYS A 168 -11.99 -3.95 -6.20
CA LYS A 168 -12.26 -2.65 -6.85
C LYS A 168 -12.41 -1.52 -5.85
N ASP A 169 -12.92 -1.83 -4.66
CA ASP A 169 -13.23 -0.83 -3.63
C ASP A 169 -12.18 -0.81 -2.51
N LYS A 170 -11.42 -1.89 -2.33
CA LYS A 170 -10.41 -2.04 -1.27
C LYS A 170 -9.11 -2.61 -1.81
N VAL A 171 -7.99 -2.07 -1.33
CA VAL A 171 -6.64 -2.59 -1.60
C VAL A 171 -6.27 -3.66 -0.57
N PHE A 172 -5.60 -4.71 -1.04
CA PHE A 172 -5.11 -5.80 -0.21
C PHE A 172 -3.60 -5.93 -0.35
N ASP A 173 -2.91 -6.10 0.77
CA ASP A 173 -1.47 -6.32 0.77
C ASP A 173 -1.14 -7.76 0.39
N ILE A 174 -1.94 -8.70 0.89
CA ILE A 174 -1.79 -10.12 0.63
C ILE A 174 -3.15 -10.71 0.25
N ILE A 175 -3.16 -11.60 -0.74
CA ILE A 175 -4.34 -12.38 -1.12
C ILE A 175 -4.03 -13.86 -0.92
N PHE A 176 -4.81 -14.52 -0.07
CA PHE A 176 -4.82 -15.97 0.07
C PHE A 176 -5.83 -16.53 -0.92
N LEU A 177 -5.41 -17.48 -1.75
CA LEU A 177 -6.22 -17.91 -2.89
C LEU A 177 -6.24 -19.43 -3.00
N ASP A 178 -7.42 -20.04 -2.92
CA ASP A 178 -7.58 -21.41 -3.40
C ASP A 178 -7.59 -21.44 -4.94
N MET A 179 -6.99 -22.48 -5.50
CA MET A 179 -6.97 -22.71 -6.96
C MET A 179 -8.28 -23.29 -7.46
N ILE A 180 -8.96 -24.05 -6.61
CA ILE A 180 -10.25 -24.68 -6.95
C ILE A 180 -11.33 -23.85 -6.29
N LEU A 181 -12.05 -23.08 -7.11
CA LEU A 181 -13.17 -22.24 -6.69
C LEU A 181 -14.37 -22.52 -7.61
N PRO A 182 -15.60 -22.38 -7.10
CA PRO A 182 -16.79 -22.43 -7.95
C PRO A 182 -16.88 -21.18 -8.82
N GLY A 183 -17.24 -21.37 -10.10
CA GLY A 183 -17.32 -20.27 -11.07
C GLY A 183 -15.95 -19.96 -11.66
N LEU A 184 -15.45 -18.76 -11.39
CA LEU A 184 -14.08 -18.38 -11.77
C LEU A 184 -13.06 -19.10 -10.89
N ASP A 185 -12.22 -19.94 -11.51
CA ASP A 185 -11.16 -20.66 -10.81
C ASP A 185 -10.10 -19.71 -10.21
N GLY A 186 -9.25 -20.24 -9.33
CA GLY A 186 -8.25 -19.41 -8.65
C GLY A 186 -7.24 -18.76 -9.61
N PHE A 187 -6.94 -19.40 -10.74
CA PHE A 187 -6.03 -18.81 -11.73
C PHE A 187 -6.65 -17.61 -12.45
N GLY A 188 -7.88 -17.76 -12.94
CA GLY A 188 -8.64 -16.68 -13.54
C GLY A 188 -8.85 -15.53 -12.55
N THR A 189 -9.13 -15.87 -11.29
CA THR A 189 -9.23 -14.92 -10.19
C THR A 189 -7.93 -14.14 -9.98
N TYR A 190 -6.79 -14.83 -9.90
CA TYR A 190 -5.47 -14.21 -9.77
C TYR A 190 -5.17 -13.24 -10.92
N MET A 191 -5.43 -13.66 -12.17
CA MET A 191 -5.20 -12.81 -13.35
C MET A 191 -6.08 -11.55 -13.33
N ALA A 192 -7.35 -11.69 -12.95
CA ALA A 192 -8.27 -10.56 -12.85
C ALA A 192 -7.87 -9.59 -11.73
N LEU A 193 -7.47 -10.10 -10.56
CA LEU A 193 -6.98 -9.30 -9.45
C LEU A 193 -5.66 -8.60 -9.80
N ARG A 194 -4.73 -9.27 -10.49
CA ARG A 194 -3.47 -8.66 -10.96
C ARG A 194 -3.69 -7.53 -11.95
N ALA A 195 -4.74 -7.58 -12.75
CA ALA A 195 -5.10 -6.49 -13.65
C ALA A 195 -5.64 -5.26 -12.90
N ILE A 196 -6.21 -5.46 -11.69
CA ILE A 196 -6.71 -4.38 -10.83
C ILE A 196 -5.56 -3.78 -10.01
N ASP A 197 -4.81 -4.63 -9.32
CA ASP A 197 -3.64 -4.23 -8.55
C ASP A 197 -2.49 -5.22 -8.79
N PRO A 198 -1.42 -4.83 -9.49
CA PRO A 198 -0.26 -5.69 -9.65
C PRO A 198 0.60 -5.78 -8.39
N ALA A 199 0.36 -4.99 -7.34
CA ALA A 199 1.26 -4.83 -6.20
C ALA A 199 0.96 -5.74 -4.98
N PHE A 200 -0.13 -6.50 -4.97
CA PHE A 200 -0.40 -7.44 -3.87
C PHE A 200 0.57 -8.63 -3.91
N ALA A 201 0.86 -9.23 -2.76
CA ALA A 201 1.52 -10.52 -2.70
C ALA A 201 0.48 -11.65 -2.70
N ALA A 202 0.71 -12.72 -3.45
CA ALA A 202 -0.27 -13.81 -3.52
C ALA A 202 0.26 -15.05 -2.78
N ILE A 203 -0.55 -15.62 -1.90
CA ILE A 203 -0.28 -16.91 -1.27
C ILE A 203 -1.36 -17.87 -1.74
N VAL A 204 -1.02 -18.83 -2.58
CA VAL A 204 -1.96 -19.88 -2.92
C VAL A 204 -2.01 -20.90 -1.79
N ILE A 205 -3.23 -21.22 -1.39
CA ILE A 205 -3.50 -22.20 -0.34
C ILE A 205 -4.44 -23.23 -0.92
N THR A 206 -3.93 -24.40 -1.28
CA THR A 206 -4.74 -25.42 -1.95
C THR A 206 -4.56 -26.80 -1.36
N GLY A 207 -5.64 -27.60 -1.36
CA GLY A 207 -5.58 -29.03 -1.05
C GLY A 207 -5.01 -29.88 -2.19
N HIS A 208 -4.91 -29.31 -3.40
CA HIS A 208 -4.65 -30.04 -4.64
C HIS A 208 -3.40 -29.51 -5.35
N ALA A 209 -2.29 -29.35 -4.62
CA ALA A 209 -1.06 -28.77 -5.17
C ALA A 209 -0.50 -29.52 -6.39
N GLY A 210 -0.78 -30.82 -6.52
CA GLY A 210 -0.38 -31.64 -7.68
C GLY A 210 -1.24 -31.47 -8.93
N GLU A 211 -2.32 -30.66 -8.87
CA GLU A 211 -3.20 -30.37 -10.00
C GLU A 211 -2.99 -28.96 -10.55
N ILE A 212 -2.00 -28.23 -10.03
CA ILE A 212 -1.58 -26.94 -10.57
C ILE A 212 -0.83 -27.21 -11.89
N PRO A 213 -1.33 -26.80 -13.07
CA PRO A 213 -0.65 -27.01 -14.33
C PRO A 213 0.74 -26.35 -14.34
N ASP A 214 1.76 -27.00 -14.93
CA ASP A 214 3.16 -26.52 -14.99
C ASP A 214 3.30 -25.06 -15.46
N ARG A 215 2.38 -24.59 -16.32
CA ARG A 215 2.36 -23.20 -16.81
C ARG A 215 2.01 -22.19 -15.71
N ILE A 216 1.17 -22.59 -14.78
CA ILE A 216 0.84 -21.80 -13.59
C ILE A 216 2.11 -21.75 -12.72
N GLU A 217 2.71 -22.90 -12.39
CA GLU A 217 3.94 -22.98 -11.58
C GLU A 217 5.07 -22.06 -12.07
N GLN A 218 5.34 -22.03 -13.38
CA GLN A 218 6.37 -21.16 -13.99
C GLN A 218 6.02 -19.66 -13.98
N MET A 219 4.74 -19.29 -14.14
CA MET A 219 4.31 -17.88 -14.08
C MET A 219 4.35 -17.33 -12.66
N LEU A 220 4.15 -18.21 -11.69
CA LEU A 220 4.08 -17.90 -10.27
C LEU A 220 5.46 -17.63 -9.66
N MET A 221 6.50 -18.37 -10.04
CA MET A 221 7.86 -18.20 -9.49
C MET A 221 8.47 -16.80 -9.67
N ASN A 222 7.94 -15.97 -10.58
CA ASN A 222 8.51 -14.67 -10.92
C ASN A 222 7.79 -13.46 -10.29
N SER A 223 6.74 -13.63 -9.47
CA SER A 223 5.83 -12.52 -9.11
C SER A 223 5.45 -12.37 -7.62
N ALA A 224 6.37 -12.64 -6.68
CA ALA A 224 6.13 -12.56 -5.22
C ALA A 224 4.96 -13.47 -4.77
N TYR A 225 4.92 -14.66 -5.34
CA TYR A 225 3.94 -15.70 -5.09
C TYR A 225 4.58 -16.83 -4.28
N THR A 226 3.83 -17.42 -3.36
CA THR A 226 4.18 -18.72 -2.76
C THR A 226 2.96 -19.64 -2.68
N CYS A 227 3.21 -20.93 -2.55
CA CYS A 227 2.19 -21.96 -2.49
C CYS A 227 2.30 -22.75 -1.19
N LEU A 228 1.18 -22.90 -0.48
CA LEU A 228 1.03 -23.71 0.71
C LEU A 228 -0.01 -24.79 0.47
N GLN A 229 0.29 -26.00 0.93
CA GLN A 229 -0.64 -27.11 0.85
C GLN A 229 -1.53 -27.13 2.10
N LYS A 230 -2.84 -27.39 1.93
CA LYS A 230 -3.75 -27.68 3.05
C LYS A 230 -3.49 -29.11 3.57
N PRO A 231 -3.47 -29.35 4.90
CA PRO A 231 -3.65 -28.36 5.98
C PRO A 231 -2.43 -27.47 6.17
N VAL A 232 -2.67 -26.18 6.40
CA VAL A 232 -1.61 -25.17 6.50
C VAL A 232 -0.98 -25.18 7.89
N ASP A 233 0.36 -25.20 7.92
CA ASP A 233 1.12 -24.87 9.13
C ASP A 233 1.14 -23.35 9.33
N PHE A 234 0.49 -22.89 10.40
CA PHE A 234 0.40 -21.46 10.71
C PHE A 234 1.75 -20.83 11.05
N ALA A 235 2.71 -21.58 11.60
CA ALA A 235 4.04 -21.04 11.87
C ALA A 235 4.76 -20.69 10.55
N VAL A 236 4.64 -21.56 9.55
CA VAL A 236 5.16 -21.32 8.20
C VAL A 236 4.43 -20.17 7.54
N LEU A 237 3.09 -20.16 7.60
CA LEU A 237 2.28 -19.08 7.03
C LEU A 237 2.66 -17.72 7.61
N PHE A 238 2.83 -17.60 8.92
CA PHE A 238 3.23 -16.34 9.53
C PHE A 238 4.64 -15.91 9.14
N GLY A 239 5.60 -16.84 9.07
CA GLY A 239 6.94 -16.52 8.58
C GLY A 239 6.92 -15.93 7.15
N ILE A 240 6.07 -16.49 6.28
CA ILE A 240 5.87 -15.97 4.93
C ILE A 240 5.19 -14.60 4.93
N ILE A 241 4.13 -14.41 5.72
CA ILE A 241 3.44 -13.11 5.81
C ILE A 241 4.41 -12.03 6.29
N ASP A 242 5.19 -12.33 7.33
CA ASP A 242 6.18 -11.41 7.89
C ASP A 242 7.23 -11.07 6.82
N GLU A 243 7.76 -12.07 6.12
CA GLU A 243 8.70 -11.85 5.00
C GLU A 243 8.08 -11.02 3.87
N LEU A 244 6.82 -11.26 3.48
CA LEU A 244 6.15 -10.52 2.42
C LEU A 244 5.90 -9.06 2.80
N ILE A 245 5.52 -8.81 4.04
CA ILE A 245 5.30 -7.46 4.56
C ILE A 245 6.63 -6.74 4.73
N GLU A 246 7.65 -7.43 5.27
CA GLU A 246 9.01 -6.92 5.35
C GLU A 246 9.58 -6.64 3.97
N ASN A 247 9.37 -7.48 2.96
CA ASN A 247 9.82 -7.26 1.59
C ASN A 247 9.03 -6.16 0.88
N LYS A 248 7.75 -5.96 1.22
CA LYS A 248 6.98 -4.83 0.70
C LYS A 248 7.46 -3.51 1.30
N ARG A 249 7.75 -3.52 2.61
CA ARG A 249 8.48 -2.42 3.27
C ARG A 249 9.86 -2.27 2.64
N ALA A 250 10.61 -3.36 2.47
CA ALA A 250 11.98 -3.36 2.01
C ALA A 250 12.12 -3.05 0.52
N ASN A 251 11.14 -3.30 -0.34
CA ASN A 251 11.14 -2.88 -1.75
C ASN A 251 10.67 -1.43 -1.91
N THR A 252 9.83 -0.95 -0.97
CA THR A 252 9.73 0.49 -0.73
C THR A 252 11.11 1.04 -0.33
N ILE A 253 11.89 0.24 0.43
CA ILE A 253 13.27 0.52 0.88
C ILE A 253 14.38 -0.04 -0.07
N ALA A 254 14.12 -0.55 -1.28
CA ALA A 254 15.17 -1.19 -2.15
C ALA A 254 15.12 -0.72 -3.60
N MET A 255 14.09 0.05 -3.93
CA MET A 255 14.33 1.30 -4.64
C MET A 255 15.24 2.26 -3.83
N GLU A 256 15.68 1.84 -2.61
CA GLU A 256 16.79 2.40 -1.83
C GLU A 256 18.22 1.83 -2.03
N GLY A 257 18.51 1.17 -3.17
CA GLY A 257 19.88 0.76 -3.53
C GLY A 257 20.56 1.65 -4.56
#